data_AF-A0A2N2SBM8-F1
#
_entry.id   AF-A0A2N2SBM8-F1
#
_cell.length_a   1.000
_cell.length_b   1.000
_cell.length_c   1.000
_cell.angle_alpha   90.00
_cell.angle_beta   90.00
_cell.angle_gamma   90.00
#
_symmetry.space_group_name_H-M   'P 1'
#
loop_
_entity.id
_entity.type
_entity.pdbx_description
1 polymer ?
#
loop_
_entity_poly.entity_id
_entity_poly.type
_entity_poly.pdbx_seq_one_letter_code
_entity_poly.pdbx_strand_id
1 'polypeptide(L)'
;LEQLAMEERDDLLLGADAAVADLPQVELDADSVFYLMRGQSVWKSGMKIDGLFRIYSGDGRFLGLGELDRDGKIAPKRLLVVRDKP
;
A
#
# COMPACT_ATOMS: atom_id res chain seq x y z
N LEU A 1 27.18 -6.07 -5.93
CA LEU A 1 26.05 -6.92 -5.50
C LEU A 1 26.45 -8.39 -5.41
N GLU A 2 26.99 -8.99 -6.47
CA GLU A 2 27.28 -10.45 -6.50
C GLU A 2 28.33 -10.94 -5.48
N GLN A 3 29.14 -10.04 -4.91
CA GLN A 3 30.14 -10.35 -3.89
C GLN A 3 29.63 -10.16 -2.44
N LEU A 4 28.44 -9.58 -2.25
CA LEU A 4 27.86 -9.35 -0.92
C LEU A 4 27.24 -10.64 -0.36
N ALA A 5 27.27 -10.80 0.96
CA ALA A 5 26.46 -11.78 1.68
C ALA A 5 24.96 -11.49 1.47
N MET A 6 24.09 -12.46 1.76
CA MET A 6 22.66 -12.32 1.48
C MET A 6 22.03 -11.20 2.34
N GLU A 7 22.45 -11.09 3.59
CA GLU A 7 22.02 -10.09 4.56
C GLU A 7 22.43 -8.67 4.12
N GLU A 8 23.65 -8.51 3.61
CA GLU A 8 24.14 -7.24 3.08
C GLU A 8 23.40 -6.80 1.80
N ARG A 9 22.80 -7.74 1.06
CA ARG A 9 21.95 -7.43 -0.10
C ARG A 9 20.55 -7.02 0.34
N ASP A 10 20.02 -7.64 1.38
CA ASP A 10 18.72 -7.29 1.97
C ASP A 10 18.73 -5.82 2.42
N ASP A 11 19.82 -5.35 3.02
CA ASP A 11 19.98 -3.96 3.47
C ASP A 11 20.00 -2.94 2.31
N LEU A 12 20.25 -3.39 1.08
CA LEU A 12 20.25 -2.55 -0.12
C LEU A 12 18.91 -2.56 -0.86
N LEU A 13 17.91 -3.32 -0.40
CA LEU A 13 16.59 -3.34 -1.02
C LEU A 13 15.88 -2.01 -0.81
N LEU A 14 15.28 -1.49 -1.88
CA LEU A 14 14.37 -0.36 -1.80
C LEU A 14 13.06 -0.78 -1.11
N GLY A 15 12.28 0.21 -0.67
CA GLY A 15 10.93 -0.02 -0.14
C GLY A 15 10.06 -0.85 -1.10
N ALA A 16 9.13 -1.62 -0.54
CA ALA A 16 8.26 -2.52 -1.31
C ALA A 16 7.38 -1.80 -2.35
N ASP A 17 7.20 -0.50 -2.21
CA ASP A 17 6.45 0.40 -3.08
C ASP A 17 7.31 1.07 -4.17
N ALA A 18 8.63 0.86 -4.19
CA ALA A 18 9.55 1.58 -5.08
C ALA A 18 9.20 1.41 -6.58
N ALA A 19 8.74 0.21 -6.97
CA ALA A 19 8.33 -0.08 -8.35
C ALA A 19 7.07 0.68 -8.80
N VAL A 20 6.32 1.26 -7.87
CA VAL A 20 5.07 1.98 -8.11
C VAL A 20 5.11 3.41 -7.56
N ALA A 21 6.31 3.95 -7.35
CA ALA A 21 6.52 5.26 -6.74
C ALA A 21 5.85 6.43 -7.51
N ASP A 22 5.65 6.27 -8.82
CA ASP A 22 4.99 7.28 -9.66
C ASP A 22 3.46 7.33 -9.49
N LEU A 23 2.86 6.33 -8.83
CA LEU A 23 1.43 6.33 -8.56
C LEU A 23 1.09 7.30 -7.41
N PRO A 24 -0.09 7.96 -7.45
CA PRO A 24 -0.57 8.79 -6.35
C PRO A 24 -0.59 8.03 -5.03
N GLN A 25 -0.34 8.74 -3.94
CA GLN A 25 -0.37 8.19 -2.59
C GLN A 25 -1.65 8.60 -1.87
N VAL A 26 -2.28 7.64 -1.19
CA VAL A 26 -3.46 7.84 -0.34
C VAL A 26 -3.19 7.23 1.03
N GLU A 27 -3.37 8.03 2.07
CA GLU A 27 -3.27 7.58 3.45
C GLU A 27 -4.66 7.30 4.04
N LEU A 28 -4.77 6.24 4.83
CA LEU A 28 -5.99 5.82 5.51
C LEU A 28 -5.80 5.79 7.04
N ASP A 29 -6.87 6.17 7.74
CA ASP A 29 -6.97 6.00 9.19
C ASP A 29 -7.05 4.53 9.59
N ALA A 30 -6.82 4.25 10.88
CA ALA A 30 -6.73 2.90 11.40
C ALA A 30 -8.00 2.05 11.17
N ASP A 31 -9.18 2.65 11.27
CA ASP A 31 -10.45 1.95 11.07
C ASP A 31 -10.62 1.54 9.60
N SER A 32 -10.33 2.46 8.68
CA SER A 32 -10.34 2.20 7.24
C SER A 32 -9.33 1.12 6.86
N VAL A 33 -8.12 1.17 7.44
CA VAL A 33 -7.09 0.15 7.23
C VAL A 33 -7.58 -1.23 7.67
N PHE A 34 -8.23 -1.33 8.83
CA PHE A 34 -8.72 -2.58 9.38
C PHE A 34 -9.72 -3.28 8.44
N TYR A 35 -10.67 -2.54 7.87
CA TYR A 35 -11.66 -3.10 6.93
C TYR A 35 -11.05 -3.35 5.54
N LEU A 36 -10.21 -2.43 5.05
CA LEU A 36 -9.54 -2.58 3.76
C LEU A 36 -8.69 -3.85 3.72
N MET A 37 -7.92 -4.12 4.78
CA MET A 37 -7.09 -5.32 4.89
C MET A 37 -7.87 -6.64 4.88
N ARG A 38 -9.21 -6.57 5.00
CA ARG A 38 -10.14 -7.71 4.90
C ARG A 38 -10.87 -7.77 3.55
N GLY A 39 -10.45 -6.95 2.58
CA GLY A 39 -11.03 -6.91 1.24
C GLY A 39 -12.26 -6.01 1.10
N GLN A 40 -12.60 -5.22 2.12
CA GLN A 40 -13.78 -4.34 2.06
C GLN A 40 -13.41 -2.98 1.48
N SER A 41 -14.28 -2.43 0.62
CA SER A 41 -14.15 -1.04 0.17
C SER A 41 -14.43 -0.06 1.30
N VAL A 42 -13.64 1.01 1.40
CA VAL A 42 -13.76 2.02 2.47
C VAL A 42 -13.98 3.42 1.90
N TRP A 43 -14.64 4.28 2.68
CA TRP A 43 -14.92 5.64 2.26
C TRP A 43 -13.81 6.60 2.74
N LYS A 44 -13.37 7.49 1.85
CA LYS A 44 -12.53 8.63 2.21
C LYS A 44 -13.06 9.87 1.50
N SER A 45 -13.34 10.91 2.28
CA SER A 45 -13.89 12.16 1.74
C SER A 45 -12.92 12.84 0.77
N GLY A 46 -13.48 13.49 -0.26
CA GLY A 46 -12.71 14.31 -1.20
C GLY A 46 -11.86 13.55 -2.22
N MET A 47 -12.04 12.23 -2.33
CA MET A 47 -11.31 11.41 -3.29
C MET A 47 -11.74 11.70 -4.72
N LYS A 48 -10.76 12.09 -5.56
CA LYS A 48 -10.90 12.28 -7.01
C LYS A 48 -9.62 11.80 -7.69
N ILE A 49 -9.36 10.49 -7.61
CA ILE A 49 -8.21 9.86 -8.24
C ILE A 49 -8.73 8.79 -9.19
N ASP A 50 -8.40 8.94 -10.46
CA ASP A 50 -8.69 7.93 -11.47
C ASP A 50 -7.53 6.93 -11.55
N GLY A 51 -7.86 5.65 -11.73
CA GLY A 51 -6.87 4.59 -11.87
C GLY A 51 -6.29 4.11 -10.53
N LEU A 52 -5.07 3.57 -10.59
CA LEU A 52 -4.40 2.95 -9.44
C LEU A 52 -3.67 3.98 -8.58
N PHE A 53 -3.71 3.76 -7.28
CA PHE A 53 -2.94 4.53 -6.30
C PHE A 53 -2.35 3.63 -5.22
N ARG A 54 -1.27 4.09 -4.60
CA ARG A 54 -0.65 3.47 -3.43
C ARG A 54 -1.45 3.81 -2.18
N ILE A 55 -1.67 2.82 -1.33
CA ILE A 55 -2.38 2.98 -0.05
C ILE A 55 -1.37 2.82 1.08
N TYR A 56 -1.41 3.76 2.04
CA TYR A 56 -0.64 3.72 3.28
C TYR A 56 -1.56 3.81 4.50
N SER A 57 -1.14 3.24 5.62
CA SER A 57 -1.75 3.56 6.92
C SER A 57 -1.22 4.88 7.47
N GLY A 58 -1.92 5.46 8.45
CA GLY A 58 -1.52 6.71 9.11
C GLY A 58 -0.15 6.70 9.82
N ASP A 59 0.47 5.54 9.99
CA ASP A 59 1.85 5.37 10.47
C ASP A 59 2.89 5.33 9.33
N GLY A 60 2.47 5.56 8.09
CA GLY A 60 3.34 5.59 6.91
C GLY A 60 3.67 4.20 6.33
N ARG A 61 3.04 3.13 6.82
CA ARG A 61 3.27 1.78 6.28
C ARG A 61 2.52 1.56 4.97
N PHE A 62 3.22 1.06 3.95
CA PHE A 62 2.62 0.69 2.66
C PHE A 62 1.72 -0.54 2.81
N LEU A 63 0.47 -0.43 2.35
CA LEU A 63 -0.55 -1.47 2.42
C LEU A 63 -0.76 -2.18 1.08
N GLY A 64 -0.44 -1.50 -0.03
CA GLY A 64 -0.61 -2.01 -1.38
C GLY A 64 -1.26 -1.01 -2.32
N LEU A 65 -1.98 -1.51 -3.32
CA LEU A 65 -2.62 -0.73 -4.36
C LEU A 65 -4.15 -0.72 -4.20
N GLY A 66 -4.73 0.45 -4.46
CA GLY A 66 -6.17 0.69 -4.51
C GLY A 66 -6.63 1.26 -5.84
N GLU A 67 -7.93 1.21 -6.03
CA GLU A 67 -8.66 1.95 -7.07
C GLU A 67 -9.95 2.50 -6.46
N LEU A 68 -10.55 3.52 -7.09
CA LEU A 68 -11.92 3.91 -6.75
C LEU A 68 -12.89 2.93 -7.44
N ASP A 69 -13.82 2.37 -6.68
CA ASP A 69 -14.92 1.58 -7.23
C ASP A 69 -16.04 2.47 -7.79
N ARG A 70 -17.09 1.83 -8.30
CA ARG A 70 -18.23 2.53 -8.95
C ARG A 70 -18.99 3.45 -8.00
N ASP A 71 -18.90 3.19 -6.70
CA ASP A 71 -19.55 4.00 -5.66
C ASP A 71 -18.62 5.11 -5.14
N GLY A 72 -17.41 5.23 -5.69
CA GLY A 72 -16.38 6.18 -5.26
C GLY A 72 -15.71 5.78 -3.95
N LYS A 73 -15.82 4.52 -3.51
CA LYS A 73 -15.07 4.00 -2.37
C LYS A 73 -13.69 3.51 -2.82
N ILE A 74 -12.74 3.53 -1.90
CA ILE A 74 -11.42 2.95 -2.10
C ILE A 74 -11.55 1.43 -1.99
N ALA A 75 -11.38 0.72 -3.09
CA ALA A 75 -11.37 -0.73 -3.16
C ALA A 75 -9.94 -1.27 -3.19
N PRO A 76 -9.63 -2.37 -2.46
CA PRO A 76 -8.31 -2.97 -2.48
C PRO A 76 -8.09 -3.73 -3.79
N LYS A 77 -7.07 -3.35 -4.56
CA LYS A 77 -6.69 -4.07 -5.80
C LYS A 77 -5.65 -5.15 -5.53
N ARG A 78 -4.63 -4.81 -4.74
CA ARG A 78 -3.56 -5.74 -4.35
C ARG A 78 -3.02 -5.31 -2.99
N LEU A 79 -3.23 -6.11 -1.97
CA LEU A 79 -2.74 -5.85 -0.62
C LEU A 79 -1.48 -6.65 -0.34
N LEU A 80 -0.59 -6.09 0.46
CA LEU A 80 0.59 -6.79 0.97
C LEU A 80 0.24 -7.47 2.30
N VAL A 81 0.60 -8.75 2.41
CA VAL A 81 0.58 -9.43 3.70
C VAL A 81 1.81 -8.97 4.46
N VAL A 82 1.60 -8.22 5.54
CA VAL A 82 2.69 -7.92 6.47
C VAL A 82 3.00 -9.19 7.23
N ARG A 83 4.21 -9.70 7.04
CA ARG A 83 4.82 -10.70 7.92
C ARG A 83 5.90 -9.97 8.69
N ASP A 84 5.86 -10.02 10.01
CA ASP A 84 7.03 -9.65 10.78
C ASP A 84 8.17 -10.62 10.41
N LYS A 85 9.39 -10.08 10.23
CA LYS A 85 10.59 -10.93 10.24
C LYS A 85 10.63 -11.59 11.64
N PRO A 86 10.72 -12.93 11.74
CA PRO A 86 10.77 -13.61 13.02
C PRO A 86 12.02 -13.24 13.83
#